data_AF-A0A855X0F4-F1
#
_entry.id   AF-A0A855X0F4-F1
#
_cell.length_a   1.000
_cell.length_b   1.000
_cell.length_c   1.000
_cell.angle_alpha   90.00
_cell.angle_beta   90.00
_cell.angle_gamma   90.00
#
_symmetry.space_group_name_H-M   'P 1'
#
loop_
_entity.id
_entity.type
_entity.pdbx_description
1 polymer ?
#
loop_
_entity_poly.entity_id
_entity_poly.type
_entity_poly.pdbx_seq_one_letter_code
_entity_poly.pdbx_strand_id
1 'polypeptide(L)'
;MWSRCDSRRYRIDAHRQHSSQNEGAPGMSPIVKICGITSADDAQLSVDLGARMVGLIFAESPRRVSMAAAEQILKTIPDGVLRVGVFSDPCDPNIDSICSRVPLDLLQIYFGNDDSVNNTYTVPILAAFLINELSDLHADRSFALYDFKNNPALLDSMSGHFAMEKALLAGGLNSDNVAGIVEKFSPLGVDVCSGVESTPRVKDRRKLEAFMKAVGV
;
A
#
# COMPACT_ATOMS: atom_id res chain seq x y z
N MET A 1 -16.60 22.84 16.28
CA MET A 1 -17.22 22.78 14.94
C MET A 1 -16.11 22.95 13.91
N TRP A 2 -15.33 21.89 13.67
CA TRP A 2 -14.27 21.87 12.67
C TRP A 2 -14.81 21.20 11.42
N SER A 3 -14.89 21.99 10.35
CA SER A 3 -15.46 21.63 9.06
C SER A 3 -14.49 20.73 8.29
N ARG A 4 -15.03 19.64 7.73
CA ARG A 4 -14.58 18.87 6.56
C ARG A 4 -13.06 18.82 6.34
N CYS A 5 -12.49 17.65 6.66
CA CYS A 5 -11.17 17.21 6.22
C CYS A 5 -10.94 17.63 4.76
N ASP A 6 -10.01 18.56 4.55
CA ASP A 6 -9.71 19.10 3.24
C ASP A 6 -8.88 18.09 2.46
N SER A 7 -9.53 17.34 1.58
CA SER A 7 -8.92 16.38 0.63
C SER A 7 -7.93 17.02 -0.36
N ARG A 8 -7.62 18.32 -0.22
CA ARG A 8 -6.75 19.09 -1.11
C ARG A 8 -5.24 18.98 -0.83
N ARG A 9 -4.78 18.25 0.20
CA ARG A 9 -3.34 18.16 0.52
C ARG A 9 -2.54 17.03 -0.14
N TYR A 10 -3.19 16.16 -0.92
CA TYR A 10 -2.49 15.20 -1.79
C TYR A 10 -2.77 15.53 -3.26
N ARG A 11 -2.24 16.66 -3.71
CA ARG A 11 -1.80 16.77 -5.09
C ARG A 11 -0.36 16.24 -5.13
N ILE A 12 -0.19 15.02 -5.59
CA ILE A 12 1.04 14.69 -6.33
C ILE A 12 0.98 15.66 -7.53
N ASP A 13 1.92 16.59 -7.61
CA ASP A 13 1.94 17.62 -8.65
C ASP A 13 2.12 16.98 -10.03
N ALA A 14 1.00 16.57 -10.64
CA ALA A 14 0.85 16.41 -12.07
C ALA A 14 0.79 17.82 -12.70
N HIS A 15 1.89 18.57 -12.64
CA HIS A 15 2.01 19.82 -13.37
C HIS A 15 2.09 19.53 -14.87
N ARG A 16 0.97 19.65 -15.58
CA ARG A 16 0.95 19.74 -17.05
C ARG A 16 0.60 21.16 -17.47
N GLN A 17 1.57 21.85 -18.04
CA GLN A 17 1.32 22.99 -18.92
C GLN A 17 0.69 22.45 -20.21
N HIS A 18 -0.39 23.06 -20.66
CA HIS A 18 -1.07 22.73 -21.91
C HIS A 18 -0.19 23.08 -23.10
N SER A 19 0.24 22.06 -23.85
CA SER A 19 0.54 22.20 -25.28
C SER A 19 -0.07 21.01 -26.02
N SER A 20 -0.83 21.35 -27.05
CA SER A 20 -1.59 20.48 -27.93
C SER A 20 -0.72 19.56 -28.77
N GLN A 21 -1.29 18.38 -29.05
CA GLN A 21 -0.99 17.40 -30.12
C GLN A 21 -0.13 16.17 -29.76
N ASN A 22 -0.64 15.04 -30.26
CA ASN A 22 0.02 13.79 -30.69
C ASN A 22 0.21 12.60 -29.72
N GLU A 23 -0.27 11.45 -30.24
CA GLU A 23 0.11 10.04 -30.01
C GLU A 23 0.01 9.44 -28.59
N GLY A 24 -0.46 8.18 -28.52
CA GLY A 24 -0.94 7.50 -27.31
C GLY A 24 -0.07 7.71 -26.08
N ALA A 25 -0.66 8.32 -25.04
CA ALA A 25 0.04 8.62 -23.81
C ALA A 25 0.51 7.30 -23.14
N PRO A 26 1.79 7.18 -22.72
CA PRO A 26 2.23 6.06 -21.93
C PRO A 26 1.46 6.07 -20.60
N GLY A 27 0.74 4.99 -20.30
CA GLY A 27 0.05 4.84 -19.02
C GLY A 27 1.07 4.93 -17.89
N MET A 28 0.80 5.74 -16.86
CA MET A 28 1.68 5.80 -15.69
C MET A 28 1.71 4.44 -14.99
N SER A 29 2.91 3.95 -14.67
CA SER A 29 3.09 2.73 -13.89
C SER A 29 2.45 2.89 -12.49
N PRO A 30 1.82 1.85 -11.94
CA PRO A 30 1.15 1.92 -10.65
C PRO A 30 2.15 2.08 -9.51
N ILE A 31 1.70 2.66 -8.40
CA ILE A 31 2.53 2.80 -7.19
C ILE A 31 2.82 1.42 -6.59
N VAL A 32 4.10 1.09 -6.39
CA VAL A 32 4.48 -0.13 -5.66
C VAL A 32 4.70 0.15 -4.18
N LYS A 33 3.94 -0.57 -3.34
CA LYS A 33 4.15 -0.68 -1.89
C LYS A 33 4.80 -2.03 -1.55
N ILE A 34 5.90 -1.99 -0.81
CA ILE A 34 6.53 -3.19 -0.24
C ILE A 34 6.22 -3.25 1.25
N CYS A 35 5.45 -4.26 1.67
CA CYS A 35 4.97 -4.43 3.03
C CYS A 35 5.77 -5.45 3.85
N GLY A 36 5.68 -5.36 5.18
CA GLY A 36 6.33 -6.30 6.10
C GLY A 36 7.85 -6.19 6.07
N ILE A 37 8.37 -4.98 5.90
CA ILE A 37 9.80 -4.69 6.01
C ILE A 37 10.22 -4.79 7.47
N THR A 38 11.34 -5.49 7.74
CA THR A 38 11.83 -5.71 9.10
C THR A 38 13.30 -5.35 9.32
N SER A 39 14.00 -4.89 8.27
CA SER A 39 15.40 -4.47 8.31
C SER A 39 15.60 -3.20 7.48
N ALA A 40 16.65 -2.44 7.81
CA ALA A 40 17.02 -1.23 7.08
C ALA A 40 17.51 -1.53 5.66
N ASP A 41 18.20 -2.66 5.48
CA ASP A 41 18.71 -3.12 4.19
C ASP A 41 17.57 -3.48 3.24
N ASP A 42 16.54 -4.19 3.71
CA ASP A 42 15.37 -4.54 2.90
C ASP A 42 14.57 -3.28 2.51
N ALA A 43 14.50 -2.28 3.41
CA ALA A 43 13.87 -1.00 3.12
C ALA A 43 14.62 -0.25 2.01
N GLN A 44 15.94 -0.11 2.16
CA GLN A 44 16.78 0.58 1.19
C GLN A 44 16.72 -0.11 -0.17
N LEU A 45 16.86 -1.44 -0.20
CA LEU A 45 16.74 -2.23 -1.40
C LEU A 45 15.40 -2.02 -2.11
N SER A 46 14.30 -2.03 -1.36
CA SER A 46 12.96 -1.82 -1.92
C SER A 46 12.83 -0.43 -2.56
N VAL A 47 13.37 0.60 -1.90
CA VAL A 47 13.37 1.98 -2.39
C VAL A 47 14.24 2.13 -3.64
N ASP A 48 15.45 1.56 -3.63
CA ASP A 48 16.39 1.61 -4.75
C ASP A 48 15.80 0.97 -6.02
N LEU A 49 14.94 -0.05 -5.85
CA LEU A 49 14.23 -0.72 -6.93
C LEU A 49 12.94 -0.01 -7.36
N GLY A 50 12.59 1.14 -6.76
CA GLY A 50 11.48 1.99 -7.20
C GLY A 50 10.24 1.96 -6.32
N ALA A 51 10.26 1.30 -5.15
CA ALA A 51 9.12 1.32 -4.24
C ALA A 51 8.83 2.75 -3.77
N ARG A 52 7.55 3.14 -3.79
CA ARG A 52 7.10 4.46 -3.33
C ARG A 52 6.42 4.44 -1.98
N MET A 53 6.16 3.25 -1.45
CA MET A 53 5.64 3.07 -0.10
C MET A 53 6.33 1.87 0.57
N VAL A 54 6.71 2.04 1.84
CA VAL A 54 7.30 0.98 2.67
C VAL A 54 6.39 0.73 3.87
N GLY A 55 5.94 -0.52 4.03
CA GLY A 55 5.03 -0.93 5.10
C GLY A 55 5.74 -1.58 6.28
N LEU A 56 5.56 -1.02 7.47
CA LEU A 56 5.99 -1.56 8.76
C LEU A 56 4.79 -2.10 9.52
N ILE A 57 4.82 -3.37 9.91
CA ILE A 57 3.69 -4.02 10.58
C ILE A 57 3.82 -3.89 12.10
N PHE A 58 2.83 -3.27 12.73
CA PHE A 58 2.74 -3.14 14.19
C PHE A 58 1.72 -4.10 14.82
N ALA A 59 0.80 -4.63 14.02
CA ALA A 59 -0.15 -5.69 14.39
C ALA A 59 0.52 -7.05 14.65
N GLU A 60 -0.24 -8.00 15.21
CA GLU A 60 0.21 -9.38 15.39
C GLU A 60 0.52 -10.05 14.04
N SER A 61 1.79 -10.41 13.85
CA SER A 61 2.30 -10.93 12.58
C SER A 61 3.71 -11.50 12.77
N PRO A 62 4.13 -12.52 11.99
CA PRO A 62 5.53 -12.93 11.94
C PRO A 62 6.46 -11.80 11.48
N ARG A 63 5.92 -10.79 10.79
CA ARG A 63 6.62 -9.61 10.26
C ARG A 63 6.48 -8.38 11.14
N ARG A 64 5.99 -8.54 12.38
CA ARG A 64 5.86 -7.44 13.33
C ARG A 64 7.23 -6.83 13.66
N VAL A 65 7.30 -5.50 13.70
CA VAL A 65 8.47 -4.73 14.14
C VAL A 65 8.19 -4.04 15.49
N SER A 66 9.25 -3.80 16.26
CA SER A 66 9.19 -2.93 17.44
C SER A 66 9.33 -1.46 17.02
N MET A 67 8.93 -0.52 17.89
CA MET A 67 9.16 0.92 17.65
C MET A 67 10.66 1.23 17.43
N ALA A 68 11.54 0.62 18.24
CA ALA A 68 12.98 0.83 18.10
C ALA A 68 13.51 0.33 16.75
N ALA A 69 13.03 -0.82 16.26
CA ALA A 69 13.38 -1.31 14.94
C ALA A 69 12.84 -0.39 13.83
N ALA A 70 11.57 0.03 13.95
CA ALA A 70 10.95 0.96 13.02
C ALA A 70 11.75 2.28 12.90
N GLU A 71 12.14 2.89 14.03
CA GLU A 71 12.97 4.10 14.05
C GLU A 71 14.30 3.92 13.28
N GLN A 72 14.94 2.75 13.35
CA GLN A 72 16.17 2.50 12.57
C GLN A 72 15.89 2.29 11.09
N ILE A 73 14.83 1.56 10.75
CA ILE A 73 14.43 1.30 9.37
C ILE A 73 14.08 2.63 8.67
N LEU A 74 13.29 3.49 9.31
CA LEU A 74 12.81 4.72 8.69
C LEU A 74 13.92 5.74 8.38
N LYS A 75 15.10 5.62 9.03
CA LYS A 75 16.26 6.47 8.73
C LYS A 75 16.85 6.23 7.34
N THR A 76 16.64 5.06 6.75
CA THR A 76 17.12 4.76 5.39
C THR A 76 16.11 5.15 4.31
N ILE A 77 14.90 5.54 4.69
CA ILE A 77 13.85 5.87 3.74
C ILE A 77 13.94 7.38 3.40
N PRO A 78 14.25 7.75 2.15
CA PRO A 78 14.38 9.13 1.72
C PRO A 78 13.01 9.82 1.62
N ASP A 79 13.05 11.14 1.52
CA ASP A 79 11.85 11.94 1.29
C ASP A 79 11.11 11.54 0.00
N GLY A 80 9.79 11.68 0.04
CA GLY A 80 8.89 11.29 -1.04
C GLY A 80 8.49 9.81 -1.03
N VAL A 81 9.18 8.92 -0.31
CA VAL A 81 8.73 7.53 -0.10
C VAL A 81 7.84 7.50 1.13
N LEU A 82 6.60 7.03 1.00
CA LEU A 82 5.68 7.01 2.13
C LEU A 82 6.03 5.90 3.12
N ARG A 83 6.15 6.28 4.39
CA ARG A 83 6.36 5.39 5.53
C ARG A 83 5.00 4.97 6.09
N VAL A 84 4.60 3.73 5.84
CA VAL A 84 3.25 3.24 6.16
C VAL A 84 3.29 2.34 7.40
N GLY A 85 2.56 2.69 8.45
CA GLY A 85 2.35 1.80 9.60
C GLY A 85 1.11 0.94 9.40
N VAL A 86 1.20 -0.37 9.63
CA VAL A 86 0.10 -1.31 9.41
C VAL A 86 -0.47 -1.82 10.73
N PHE A 87 -1.78 -1.64 10.91
CA PHE A 87 -2.56 -1.96 12.10
C PHE A 87 -3.78 -2.81 11.73
N SER A 88 -4.14 -3.76 12.60
CA SER A 88 -5.29 -4.66 12.39
C SER A 88 -6.59 -4.16 13.01
N ASP A 89 -6.50 -3.17 13.89
CA ASP A 89 -7.63 -2.66 14.67
C ASP A 89 -7.56 -1.12 14.69
N PRO A 90 -8.61 -0.41 14.24
CA PRO A 90 -8.67 1.04 14.32
C PRO A 90 -8.68 1.57 15.76
N CYS A 91 -8.92 0.73 16.77
CA CYS A 91 -8.92 1.06 18.19
C CYS A 91 -7.66 0.60 18.93
N ASP A 92 -6.60 0.17 18.22
CA ASP A 92 -5.35 -0.23 18.87
C ASP A 92 -4.78 0.93 19.72
N PRO A 93 -4.72 0.77 21.07
CA PRO A 93 -4.32 1.84 21.97
C PRO A 93 -2.86 2.28 21.79
N ASN A 94 -2.07 1.51 21.04
CA ASN A 94 -0.67 1.84 20.79
C ASN A 94 -0.47 2.79 19.62
N ILE A 95 -1.48 3.03 18.76
CA ILE A 95 -1.33 3.84 17.53
C ILE A 95 -0.75 5.23 17.85
N ASP A 96 -1.33 5.95 18.80
CA ASP A 96 -0.88 7.31 19.14
C ASP A 96 0.56 7.31 19.68
N SER A 97 0.89 6.35 20.53
CA SER A 97 2.25 6.20 21.08
C SER A 97 3.27 5.88 19.98
N ILE A 98 2.89 5.08 18.99
CA ILE A 98 3.74 4.75 17.84
C ILE A 98 3.93 5.99 16.98
N CYS A 99 2.84 6.70 16.62
CA CYS A 99 2.91 7.92 15.81
C CYS A 99 3.73 9.03 16.48
N SER A 100 3.74 9.09 17.82
CA SER A 100 4.54 10.09 18.56
C SER A 100 6.05 9.87 18.47
N ARG A 101 6.49 8.66 18.12
CA ARG A 101 7.91 8.26 18.12
C ARG A 101 8.44 7.88 16.73
N VAL A 102 7.57 7.27 15.93
CA VAL A 102 7.87 6.74 14.61
C VAL A 102 7.21 7.68 13.60
N PRO A 103 7.98 8.42 12.78
CA PRO A 103 7.44 9.38 11.82
C PRO A 103 6.79 8.65 10.63
N LEU A 104 5.54 8.23 10.83
CA LEU A 104 4.72 7.59 9.80
C LEU A 104 3.99 8.66 8.96
N ASP A 105 3.96 8.45 7.65
CA ASP A 105 3.26 9.31 6.70
C ASP A 105 1.82 8.86 6.44
N LEU A 106 1.52 7.58 6.72
CA LEU A 106 0.23 6.95 6.45
C LEU A 106 -0.03 5.79 7.43
N LEU A 107 -1.26 5.68 7.91
CA LEU A 107 -1.74 4.55 8.72
C LEU A 107 -2.58 3.62 7.85
N GLN A 108 -2.05 2.45 7.51
CA GLN A 108 -2.86 1.38 6.94
C GLN A 108 -3.60 0.66 8.06
N ILE A 109 -4.92 0.81 8.10
CA ILE A 109 -5.76 0.25 9.16
C ILE A 109 -6.79 -0.68 8.53
N TYR A 110 -6.83 -1.94 8.97
CA TYR A 110 -7.91 -2.84 8.60
C TYR A 110 -9.18 -2.45 9.33
N PHE A 111 -10.22 -2.14 8.57
CA PHE A 111 -11.56 -1.98 9.11
C PHE A 111 -12.29 -3.32 8.96
N GLY A 112 -13.02 -3.73 9.99
CA GLY A 112 -13.94 -4.86 9.88
C GLY A 112 -15.15 -4.48 9.03
N ASN A 113 -16.24 -5.24 9.13
CA ASN A 113 -17.50 -4.91 8.44
C ASN A 113 -18.20 -3.64 8.98
N ASP A 114 -17.57 -2.95 9.94
CA ASP A 114 -18.10 -1.76 10.59
C ASP A 114 -17.06 -0.62 10.51
N ASP A 115 -17.26 0.23 9.50
CA ASP A 115 -16.48 1.45 9.27
C ASP A 115 -16.91 2.62 10.18
N SER A 116 -17.80 2.40 11.16
CA SER A 116 -18.33 3.47 12.03
C SER A 116 -17.32 4.03 13.04
N VAL A 117 -16.09 3.49 13.07
CA VAL A 117 -15.05 3.94 13.99
C VAL A 117 -14.58 5.35 13.62
N ASN A 118 -15.11 6.34 14.33
CA ASN A 118 -14.74 7.75 14.26
C ASN A 118 -13.49 8.04 15.11
N ASN A 119 -12.35 7.43 14.77
CA ASN A 119 -11.07 7.83 15.34
C ASN A 119 -10.44 8.93 14.49
N THR A 120 -9.98 10.00 15.15
CA THR A 120 -9.31 11.12 14.50
C THR A 120 -7.81 11.00 14.74
N TYR A 121 -7.08 10.55 13.72
CA TYR A 121 -5.61 10.51 13.74
C TYR A 121 -5.03 11.74 13.04
N THR A 122 -3.88 12.22 13.52
CA THR A 122 -3.14 13.30 12.85
C THR A 122 -2.45 12.84 11.58
N VAL A 123 -2.18 11.54 11.47
CA VAL A 123 -1.63 10.89 10.28
C VAL A 123 -2.79 10.40 9.41
N PRO A 124 -2.78 10.64 8.08
CA PRO A 124 -3.81 10.14 7.18
C PRO A 124 -3.97 8.62 7.22
N ILE A 125 -5.17 8.13 6.90
CA ILE A 125 -5.50 6.70 6.93
C ILE A 125 -5.62 6.17 5.50
N LEU A 126 -4.96 5.03 5.25
CA LEU A 126 -5.25 4.13 4.14
C LEU A 126 -6.15 3.01 4.67
N ALA A 127 -7.45 3.12 4.43
CA ALA A 127 -8.40 2.09 4.86
C ALA A 127 -8.12 0.78 4.11
N ALA A 128 -7.95 -0.31 4.84
CA ALA A 128 -7.71 -1.64 4.30
C ALA A 128 -8.89 -2.56 4.57
N PHE A 129 -9.27 -3.36 3.57
CA PHE A 129 -10.40 -4.29 3.63
C PHE A 129 -9.95 -5.68 3.19
N LEU A 130 -10.38 -6.70 3.93
CA LEU A 130 -10.21 -8.09 3.53
C LEU A 130 -11.33 -8.46 2.58
N ILE A 131 -10.97 -8.88 1.37
CA ILE A 131 -11.95 -9.27 0.35
C ILE A 131 -11.97 -10.79 0.26
N ASN A 132 -13.02 -11.39 0.82
CA ASN A 132 -13.28 -12.83 0.74
C ASN A 132 -14.36 -13.12 -0.32
N GLU A 133 -15.28 -12.19 -0.51
CA GLU A 133 -16.34 -12.21 -1.51
C GLU A 133 -16.59 -10.81 -2.12
N LEU A 134 -17.33 -10.73 -3.23
CA LEU A 134 -17.55 -9.45 -3.93
C LEU A 134 -18.33 -8.42 -3.10
N SER A 135 -19.15 -8.86 -2.15
CA SER A 135 -19.90 -8.01 -1.20
C SER A 135 -18.99 -7.23 -0.26
N ASP A 136 -17.76 -7.70 -0.01
CA ASP A 136 -16.78 -7.01 0.83
C ASP A 136 -16.17 -5.78 0.13
N LEU A 137 -16.41 -5.61 -1.17
CA LEU A 137 -15.79 -4.56 -1.97
C LEU A 137 -16.52 -3.21 -1.81
N HIS A 138 -15.83 -2.25 -1.20
CA HIS A 138 -16.31 -0.86 -1.06
C HIS A 138 -15.98 0.00 -2.28
N ALA A 139 -16.54 -0.33 -3.46
CA ALA A 139 -16.13 0.23 -4.76
C ALA A 139 -16.22 1.77 -4.91
N ASP A 140 -16.92 2.47 -4.02
CA ASP A 140 -17.02 3.92 -3.97
C ASP A 140 -15.84 4.59 -3.22
N ARG A 141 -15.11 3.85 -2.40
CA ARG A 141 -13.93 4.35 -1.69
C ARG A 141 -12.76 4.54 -2.65
N SER A 142 -12.23 5.76 -2.65
CA SER A 142 -10.96 6.10 -3.29
C SER A 142 -9.84 6.09 -2.27
N PHE A 143 -8.63 5.74 -2.68
CA PHE A 143 -7.46 5.64 -1.81
C PHE A 143 -7.66 4.64 -0.65
N ALA A 144 -8.09 3.43 -1.01
CA ALA A 144 -8.23 2.28 -0.11
C ALA A 144 -7.32 1.13 -0.56
N LEU A 145 -7.08 0.17 0.32
CA LEU A 145 -6.38 -1.07 0.02
C LEU A 145 -7.36 -2.26 0.08
N TYR A 146 -7.41 -3.04 -0.99
CA TYR A 146 -8.21 -4.27 -1.05
C TYR A 146 -7.27 -5.48 -1.00
N ASP A 147 -7.35 -6.25 0.08
CA ASP A 147 -6.49 -7.41 0.34
C ASP A 147 -7.23 -8.72 0.07
N PHE A 148 -6.85 -9.39 -1.01
CA PHE A 148 -7.42 -10.66 -1.46
C PHE A 148 -6.69 -11.88 -0.88
N LYS A 149 -5.85 -11.74 0.17
CA LYS A 149 -4.99 -12.83 0.66
C LYS A 149 -5.71 -14.15 1.00
N ASN A 150 -6.97 -14.07 1.40
CA ASN A 150 -7.78 -15.25 1.75
C ASN A 150 -8.48 -15.87 0.54
N ASN A 151 -8.64 -15.11 -0.55
CA ASN A 151 -9.26 -15.58 -1.78
C ASN A 151 -8.61 -14.97 -3.03
N PRO A 152 -7.34 -15.29 -3.35
CA PRO A 152 -6.66 -14.71 -4.51
C PRO A 152 -7.36 -15.02 -5.84
N ALA A 153 -8.02 -16.18 -5.95
CA ALA A 153 -8.80 -16.58 -7.12
C ALA A 153 -10.00 -15.66 -7.40
N LEU A 154 -10.51 -14.95 -6.38
CA LEU A 154 -11.54 -13.95 -6.58
C LEU A 154 -11.03 -12.79 -7.43
N LEU A 155 -9.83 -12.28 -7.15
CA LEU A 155 -9.21 -11.21 -7.91
C LEU A 155 -9.03 -11.61 -9.39
N ASP A 156 -8.64 -12.87 -9.63
CA ASP A 156 -8.50 -13.41 -10.98
C ASP A 156 -9.86 -13.54 -11.70
N SER A 157 -10.91 -13.96 -10.99
CA SER A 157 -12.25 -14.19 -11.56
C SER A 157 -13.10 -12.92 -11.72
N MET A 158 -12.78 -11.84 -11.00
CA MET A 158 -13.49 -10.56 -11.12
C MET A 158 -13.51 -10.07 -12.57
N SER A 159 -14.69 -9.85 -13.13
CA SER A 159 -14.85 -9.28 -14.47
C SER A 159 -15.70 -8.00 -14.39
N GLY A 160 -15.43 -7.04 -15.26
CA GLY A 160 -16.13 -5.75 -15.30
C GLY A 160 -15.31 -4.56 -14.78
N HIS A 161 -15.85 -3.36 -15.00
CA HIS A 161 -15.23 -2.09 -14.63
C HIS A 161 -15.49 -1.79 -13.15
N PHE A 162 -14.80 -2.49 -12.25
CA PHE A 162 -14.65 -1.99 -10.89
C PHE A 162 -13.66 -0.83 -10.93
N ALA A 163 -13.99 0.30 -10.30
CA ALA A 163 -13.13 1.48 -10.25
C ALA A 163 -11.92 1.26 -9.30
N MET A 164 -11.12 0.23 -9.59
CA MET A 164 -9.90 -0.10 -8.86
C MET A 164 -8.74 0.84 -9.19
N GLU A 165 -8.91 1.69 -10.21
CA GLU A 165 -7.98 2.77 -10.60
C GLU A 165 -7.60 3.72 -9.45
N LYS A 166 -8.41 3.74 -8.38
CA LYS A 166 -8.18 4.60 -7.21
C LYS A 166 -7.75 3.81 -5.97
N ALA A 167 -7.51 2.51 -6.09
CA ALA A 167 -7.21 1.63 -4.98
C ALA A 167 -5.84 0.96 -5.11
N LEU A 168 -5.28 0.57 -3.97
CA LEU A 168 -4.16 -0.36 -3.91
C LEU A 168 -4.71 -1.79 -3.87
N LEU A 169 -4.18 -2.67 -4.71
CA LEU A 169 -4.53 -4.10 -4.69
C LEU A 169 -3.46 -4.90 -3.97
N ALA A 170 -3.87 -5.81 -3.09
CA ALA A 170 -3.00 -6.67 -2.31
C ALA A 170 -3.54 -8.12 -2.29
N GLY A 171 -2.77 -9.02 -1.68
CA GLY A 171 -3.17 -10.40 -1.46
C GLY A 171 -2.64 -11.34 -2.53
N GLY A 172 -1.68 -12.20 -2.14
CA GLY A 172 -1.12 -13.23 -3.03
C GLY A 172 -0.29 -12.71 -4.22
N LEU A 173 -0.05 -11.40 -4.33
CA LEU A 173 0.69 -10.81 -5.45
C LEU A 173 2.16 -11.29 -5.49
N ASN A 174 2.66 -11.54 -6.70
CA ASN A 174 4.04 -11.92 -7.01
C ASN A 174 4.35 -11.60 -8.49
N SER A 175 5.57 -11.88 -8.95
CA SER A 175 6.02 -11.58 -10.31
C SER A 175 5.22 -12.28 -11.41
N ASP A 176 4.57 -13.41 -11.09
CA ASP A 176 3.91 -14.26 -12.07
C ASP A 176 2.47 -13.81 -12.34
N ASN A 177 1.85 -13.09 -11.40
CA ASN A 177 0.46 -12.64 -11.52
C ASN A 177 0.28 -11.12 -11.63
N VAL A 178 1.20 -10.30 -11.09
CA VAL A 178 0.97 -8.86 -10.93
C VAL A 178 0.78 -8.14 -12.27
N ALA A 179 1.48 -8.56 -13.33
CA ALA A 179 1.34 -7.96 -14.66
C ALA A 179 -0.11 -8.03 -15.18
N GLY A 180 -0.74 -9.21 -15.04
CA GLY A 180 -2.14 -9.40 -15.45
C GLY A 180 -3.12 -8.58 -14.59
N ILE A 181 -2.83 -8.41 -13.29
CA ILE A 181 -3.63 -7.56 -12.40
C ILE A 181 -3.52 -6.08 -12.82
N VAL A 182 -2.31 -5.60 -13.11
CA VAL A 182 -2.07 -4.22 -13.53
C VAL A 182 -2.75 -3.95 -14.87
N GLU A 183 -2.59 -4.83 -15.86
CA GLU A 183 -3.24 -4.70 -17.17
C GLU A 183 -4.77 -4.67 -17.05
N LYS A 184 -5.32 -5.58 -16.24
CA LYS A 184 -6.77 -5.76 -16.11
C LYS A 184 -7.47 -4.65 -15.34
N PHE A 185 -6.84 -4.12 -14.29
CA PHE A 185 -7.50 -3.21 -13.34
C PHE A 185 -6.93 -1.79 -13.33
N SER A 186 -5.76 -1.57 -13.95
CA SER A 186 -5.04 -0.28 -13.93
C SER A 186 -5.04 0.38 -12.54
N PRO A 187 -4.69 -0.35 -11.46
CA PRO A 187 -4.91 0.12 -10.10
C PRO A 187 -4.04 1.33 -9.78
N LEU A 188 -4.43 2.13 -8.77
CA LEU A 188 -3.59 3.22 -8.27
C LEU A 188 -2.22 2.69 -7.82
N GLY A 189 -2.23 1.50 -7.21
CA GLY A 189 -1.01 0.83 -6.76
C GLY A 189 -1.21 -0.65 -6.49
N VAL A 190 -0.11 -1.32 -6.20
CA VAL A 190 -0.06 -2.71 -5.76
C VAL A 190 0.72 -2.82 -4.45
N ASP A 191 0.28 -3.70 -3.56
CA ASP A 191 0.94 -3.98 -2.29
C ASP A 191 1.38 -5.44 -2.22
N VAL A 192 2.68 -5.66 -2.03
CA VAL A 192 3.26 -7.00 -1.96
C VAL A 192 4.03 -7.21 -0.66
N CYS A 193 3.89 -8.39 -0.08
CA CYS A 193 4.56 -8.78 1.16
C CYS A 193 5.39 -10.05 1.00
N SER A 194 4.76 -11.22 1.06
CA SER A 194 5.41 -12.54 0.99
C SER A 194 5.85 -12.95 -0.41
N GLY A 195 5.21 -12.44 -1.46
CA GLY A 195 5.56 -12.74 -2.85
C GLY A 195 6.98 -12.32 -3.25
N VAL A 196 7.59 -11.42 -2.47
CA VAL A 196 8.96 -10.92 -2.66
C VAL A 196 9.92 -11.30 -1.53
N GLU A 197 9.57 -12.32 -0.73
CA GLU A 197 10.41 -12.83 0.36
C GLU A 197 11.14 -14.12 -0.02
N SER A 198 12.37 -14.30 0.46
CA SER A 198 13.07 -15.59 0.41
C SER A 198 12.60 -16.50 1.54
N THR A 199 12.50 -15.95 2.74
CA THR A 199 11.87 -16.53 3.93
C THR A 199 11.11 -15.41 4.66
N PRO A 200 10.14 -15.72 5.55
CA PRO A 200 9.41 -14.69 6.27
C PRO A 200 10.36 -13.66 6.89
N ARG A 201 10.07 -12.37 6.66
CA ARG A 201 10.86 -11.20 7.13
C ARG A 201 12.11 -10.84 6.33
N VAL A 202 12.52 -11.64 5.34
CA VAL A 202 13.71 -11.38 4.52
C VAL A 202 13.29 -11.17 3.06
N LYS A 203 13.41 -9.93 2.58
CA LYS A 203 13.14 -9.62 1.18
C LYS A 203 14.20 -10.25 0.28
N ASP A 204 13.77 -10.75 -0.87
CA ASP A 204 14.65 -11.35 -1.87
C ASP A 204 14.85 -10.36 -3.02
N ARG A 205 16.10 -9.96 -3.27
CA ARG A 205 16.45 -9.02 -4.34
C ARG A 205 15.91 -9.47 -5.70
N ARG A 206 16.10 -10.73 -6.06
CA ARG A 206 15.71 -11.25 -7.38
C ARG A 206 14.19 -11.24 -7.53
N LYS A 207 13.45 -11.57 -6.47
CA LYS A 207 11.98 -11.50 -6.48
C LYS A 207 11.47 -10.06 -6.51
N LEU A 208 12.11 -9.13 -5.79
CA LEU A 208 11.78 -7.71 -5.88
C LEU A 208 12.00 -7.21 -7.31
N GLU A 209 13.17 -7.42 -7.90
CA GLU A 209 13.48 -7.02 -9.28
C GLU A 209 12.47 -7.61 -10.28
N ALA A 210 12.15 -8.89 -10.16
CA ALA A 210 11.15 -9.55 -10.99
C ALA A 210 9.75 -8.94 -10.81
N PHE A 211 9.37 -8.61 -9.57
CA PHE A 211 8.09 -7.97 -9.27
C PHE A 211 8.01 -6.55 -9.85
N MET A 212 9.02 -5.70 -9.62
CA MET A 212 9.04 -4.33 -10.17
C MET A 212 8.95 -4.35 -11.69
N LYS A 213 9.74 -5.22 -12.33
CA LYS A 213 9.69 -5.41 -13.79
C LYS A 213 8.31 -5.85 -14.28
N ALA A 214 7.66 -6.77 -13.58
CA ALA A 214 6.32 -7.25 -13.96
C ALA A 214 5.24 -6.16 -13.77
N VAL A 215 5.44 -5.24 -12.83
CA VAL A 215 4.58 -4.05 -12.64
C VAL A 215 4.84 -2.98 -13.71
N GLY A 216 6.05 -2.92 -14.26
CA GLY A 216 6.49 -1.88 -15.20
C GLY A 216 7.13 -0.66 -14.51
N VAL A 217 7.76 -0.88 -13.35
CA VAL A 217 8.57 0.12 -12.62
C VAL A 217 10.05 -0.16 -12.83
#